data_AF-A0A7V9V566-F1
#
_entry.id   AF-A0A7V9V566-F1
#
_cell.length_a   1.000
_cell.length_b   1.000
_cell.length_c   1.000
_cell.angle_alpha   90.00
_cell.angle_beta   90.00
_cell.angle_gamma   90.00
#
_symmetry.space_group_name_H-M   'P 1'
#
loop_
_entity.id
_entity.type
_entity.pdbx_description
1 polymer ?
#
loop_
_entity_poly.entity_id
_entity_poly.type
_entity_poly.pdbx_seq_one_letter_code
_entity_poly.pdbx_strand_id
1 'polypeptide(L)'
;MQIERVGKTKRPRAHPAFKNLRVLPSGYQVTITRAGLEFSRHFAGLSKESLTRATRFRDKALRELPPKTLNPVPRAVLARLGMKRPEVGVFRHRRSSMYSVSYVERGRRRSRAFMWTKREEWEAYAAAVAFRRKTIRGMT
;
A
#
# COMPACT_ATOMS: atom_id res chain seq x y z
N MET A 1 -7.32 -2.99 -29.20
CA MET A 1 -6.60 -3.12 -27.92
C MET A 1 -6.71 -4.56 -27.45
N GLN A 2 -5.66 -5.36 -27.61
CA GLN A 2 -5.63 -6.74 -27.11
C GLN A 2 -5.15 -6.75 -25.66
N ILE A 3 -5.93 -7.39 -24.80
CA ILE A 3 -5.62 -7.61 -23.38
C ILE A 3 -5.31 -9.10 -23.23
N GLU A 4 -4.04 -9.46 -23.09
CA GLU A 4 -3.63 -10.84 -22.87
C GLU A 4 -3.56 -11.15 -21.37
N ARG A 5 -4.25 -12.21 -20.93
CA ARG A 5 -4.14 -12.77 -19.57
C ARG A 5 -2.98 -13.76 -19.53
N VAL A 6 -1.86 -13.37 -18.94
CA VAL A 6 -0.73 -14.28 -18.72
C VAL A 6 -0.79 -14.88 -17.31
N GLY A 7 -0.78 -16.21 -17.23
CA GLY A 7 -0.80 -17.00 -16.00
C GLY A 7 0.41 -16.73 -15.08
N LYS A 8 0.21 -16.98 -13.78
CA LYS A 8 1.17 -16.66 -12.70
C LYS A 8 2.47 -17.47 -12.81
N THR A 9 3.50 -16.91 -13.44
CA THR A 9 4.88 -17.42 -13.33
C THR A 9 5.59 -16.82 -12.11
N LYS A 10 6.41 -17.65 -11.44
CA LYS A 10 7.23 -17.26 -10.26
C LYS A 10 8.04 -16.01 -10.58
N ARG A 11 7.81 -14.93 -9.82
CA ARG A 11 8.45 -13.63 -10.04
C ARG A 11 9.95 -13.74 -9.72
N PRO A 12 10.87 -13.45 -10.67
CA PRO A 12 12.29 -13.32 -10.35
C PRO A 12 12.49 -12.21 -9.32
N ARG A 13 13.46 -12.40 -8.42
CA ARG A 13 13.80 -11.47 -7.32
C ARG A 13 14.08 -10.09 -7.92
N ALA A 14 13.10 -9.19 -7.79
CA ALA A 14 13.21 -7.84 -8.29
C ALA A 14 14.24 -7.08 -7.44
N HIS A 15 15.21 -6.44 -8.11
CA HIS A 15 16.03 -5.42 -7.47
C HIS A 15 15.11 -4.39 -6.76
N PRO A 16 15.47 -3.94 -5.55
CA PRO A 16 14.62 -3.08 -4.73
C PRO A 16 14.40 -1.66 -5.30
N ALA A 17 15.04 -1.30 -6.42
CA ALA A 17 14.90 0.02 -7.01
C ALA A 17 13.67 0.07 -7.94
N PHE A 18 12.76 0.99 -7.65
CA PHE A 18 11.53 1.30 -8.39
C PHE A 18 10.36 0.32 -8.22
N LYS A 19 9.64 0.45 -7.10
CA LYS A 19 8.32 -0.16 -6.92
C LYS A 19 7.44 0.07 -8.17
N ASN A 20 6.88 -0.99 -8.73
CA ASN A 20 6.02 -0.98 -9.93
C ASN A 20 6.69 -0.60 -11.27
N LEU A 21 8.02 -0.53 -11.34
CA LEU A 21 8.79 -0.34 -12.57
C LEU A 21 9.96 -1.32 -12.61
N ARG A 22 10.12 -2.04 -13.70
CA ARG A 22 11.19 -3.02 -13.93
C ARG A 22 12.02 -2.59 -15.12
N VAL A 23 13.31 -2.84 -15.05
CA VAL A 23 14.22 -2.72 -16.19
C VAL A 23 14.33 -4.09 -16.85
N LEU A 24 14.16 -4.15 -18.16
CA LEU A 24 14.31 -5.32 -19.02
C LEU A 24 15.41 -5.04 -20.05
N PRO A 25 16.04 -6.07 -20.65
CA PRO A 25 16.99 -5.87 -21.76
C PRO A 25 16.39 -5.08 -22.93
N SER A 26 15.07 -5.22 -23.14
CA SER A 26 14.32 -4.52 -24.18
C SER A 26 13.89 -3.10 -23.82
N GLY A 27 14.05 -2.65 -22.57
CA GLY A 27 13.61 -1.34 -22.11
C GLY A 27 13.02 -1.35 -20.69
N TYR A 28 11.91 -0.64 -20.47
CA TYR A 28 11.27 -0.51 -19.16
C TYR A 28 9.88 -1.13 -19.15
N GLN A 29 9.51 -1.80 -18.06
CA GLN A 29 8.18 -2.37 -17.87
C GLN A 29 7.55 -1.83 -16.59
N VAL A 30 6.40 -1.18 -16.72
CA VAL A 30 5.57 -0.79 -15.57
C VAL A 30 4.59 -1.93 -15.31
N THR A 31 4.51 -2.39 -14.05
CA THR A 31 3.53 -3.41 -13.64
C THR A 31 2.88 -2.98 -12.33
N ILE A 32 1.56 -2.78 -12.34
CA ILE A 32 0.77 -2.36 -11.20
C ILE A 32 -0.35 -3.37 -10.96
N THR A 33 -0.33 -4.03 -9.81
CA THR A 33 -1.44 -4.89 -9.37
C THR A 33 -2.33 -4.13 -8.38
N ARG A 34 -3.63 -4.02 -8.69
CA ARG A 34 -4.67 -3.34 -7.88
C ARG A 34 -5.99 -4.10 -7.94
N ALA A 35 -6.62 -4.34 -6.78
CA ALA A 35 -7.93 -5.01 -6.69
C ALA A 35 -8.05 -6.32 -7.50
N GLY A 36 -6.97 -7.11 -7.58
CA GLY A 36 -6.93 -8.36 -8.37
C GLY A 36 -6.67 -8.18 -9.87
N LEU A 37 -6.59 -6.95 -10.36
CA LEU A 37 -6.24 -6.61 -11.75
C LEU A 37 -4.76 -6.26 -11.86
N GLU A 38 -4.11 -6.73 -12.92
CA GLU A 38 -2.74 -6.38 -13.26
C GLU A 38 -2.72 -5.45 -14.48
N PHE A 39 -2.14 -4.26 -14.31
CA PHE A 39 -1.93 -3.27 -15.35
C PHE A 39 -0.44 -3.29 -15.70
N SER A 40 -0.10 -3.73 -16.91
CA SER A 40 1.28 -3.76 -17.38
C SER A 40 1.43 -2.96 -18.67
N ARG A 41 2.58 -2.28 -18.80
CA ARG A 41 2.95 -1.58 -20.04
C ARG A 41 4.45 -1.61 -20.23
N HIS A 42 4.88 -1.99 -21.43
CA HIS A 42 6.28 -1.98 -21.83
C HIS A 42 6.62 -0.69 -22.60
N PHE A 43 7.83 -0.18 -22.36
CA PHE A 43 8.43 0.98 -23.00
C PHE A 43 9.76 0.53 -23.59
N ALA A 44 9.83 0.42 -24.91
CA ALA A 44 11.03 -0.04 -25.60
C ALA A 44 12.20 0.96 -25.46
N GLY A 45 13.41 0.43 -25.38
CA GLY A 45 14.65 1.19 -25.30
C GLY A 45 15.04 1.61 -23.89
N LEU A 46 16.35 1.65 -23.65
CA LEU A 46 16.98 2.00 -22.37
C LEU A 46 17.38 3.49 -22.30
N SER A 47 16.77 4.33 -23.13
CA SER A 47 17.06 5.77 -23.14
C SER A 47 16.43 6.48 -21.93
N LYS A 48 16.98 7.64 -21.57
CA LYS A 48 16.43 8.52 -20.53
C LYS A 48 14.99 8.96 -20.85
N GLU A 49 14.66 9.08 -22.13
CA GLU A 49 13.30 9.38 -22.58
C GLU A 49 12.34 8.23 -22.29
N SER A 50 12.73 6.99 -22.59
CA SER A 50 11.93 5.80 -22.30
C SER A 50 11.71 5.64 -20.79
N LEU A 51 12.73 5.91 -19.98
CA LEU A 51 12.60 5.93 -18.51
C LEU A 51 11.60 7.00 -18.05
N THR A 52 11.65 8.20 -18.65
CA THR A 52 10.76 9.31 -18.30
C THR A 52 9.31 8.99 -18.67
N ARG A 53 9.07 8.41 -19.85
CA ARG A 53 7.74 7.97 -20.29
C ARG A 53 7.19 6.86 -19.38
N ALA A 54 8.02 5.88 -19.04
CA ALA A 54 7.65 4.80 -18.12
C ALA A 54 7.30 5.34 -16.72
N THR A 55 8.09 6.28 -16.21
CA THR A 55 7.86 6.92 -14.92
C THR A 55 6.57 7.74 -14.91
N ARG A 56 6.34 8.57 -15.92
CA ARG A 56 5.09 9.35 -16.06
C ARG A 56 3.86 8.45 -16.14
N PHE A 57 3.94 7.35 -16.90
CA PHE A 57 2.85 6.38 -16.98
C PHE A 57 2.59 5.70 -15.64
N ARG A 58 3.64 5.25 -14.93
CA ARG A 58 3.52 4.67 -13.59
C ARG A 58 2.80 5.62 -12.64
N ASP A 59 3.22 6.89 -12.60
CA ASP A 59 2.67 7.87 -11.67
C ASP A 59 1.23 8.25 -12.02
N LYS A 60 0.91 8.39 -13.31
CA LYS A 60 -0.46 8.58 -13.78
C LYS A 60 -1.35 7.40 -13.40
N ALA A 61 -0.92 6.17 -13.70
CA ALA A 61 -1.66 4.96 -13.36
C ALA A 61 -1.84 4.80 -11.85
N LEU A 62 -0.85 5.16 -11.02
CA LEU A 62 -1.00 5.11 -9.56
C LEU A 62 -2.02 6.12 -9.00
N ARG A 63 -2.27 7.24 -9.72
CA ARG A 63 -3.29 8.24 -9.36
C ARG A 63 -4.69 7.83 -9.82
N GLU A 64 -4.80 7.28 -11.03
CA GLU A 64 -6.08 6.92 -11.65
C GLU A 64 -6.63 5.57 -11.15
N LEU A 65 -5.75 4.62 -10.84
CA LEU A 65 -6.17 3.32 -10.34
C LEU A 65 -6.77 3.45 -8.93
N PRO A 66 -7.79 2.64 -8.61
CA PRO A 66 -8.46 2.69 -7.32
C PRO A 66 -7.42 2.59 -6.18
N PRO A 67 -7.60 3.38 -5.11
CA PRO A 67 -6.65 3.43 -4.01
C PRO A 67 -6.42 2.03 -3.44
N LYS A 68 -5.16 1.69 -3.18
CA LYS A 68 -4.78 0.37 -2.62
C LYS A 68 -5.49 0.07 -1.30
N THR A 69 -5.82 1.11 -0.54
CA THR A 69 -6.47 1.02 0.76
C THR A 69 -7.96 0.76 0.58
N LEU A 70 -8.33 -0.52 0.62
CA LEU A 70 -9.71 -1.01 0.58
C LEU A 70 -10.59 -0.39 1.69
N ASN A 71 -9.98 -0.06 2.83
CA ASN A 71 -10.65 0.51 4.00
C ASN A 71 -9.90 1.78 4.47
N PRO A 72 -10.09 2.93 3.83
CA PRO A 72 -9.47 4.17 4.28
C PRO A 72 -10.01 4.57 5.66
N VAL A 73 -9.14 5.19 6.47
CA VAL A 73 -9.54 5.85 7.71
C VAL A 73 -10.40 7.07 7.35
N PRO A 74 -11.59 7.25 7.94
CA PRO A 74 -12.45 8.38 7.63
C PRO A 74 -11.73 9.72 7.83
N ARG A 75 -11.98 10.69 6.93
CA ARG A 75 -11.42 12.05 7.05
C ARG A 75 -11.81 12.73 8.36
N ALA A 76 -13.03 12.51 8.84
CA ALA A 76 -13.50 13.05 10.13
C ALA A 76 -12.63 12.56 11.31
N VAL A 77 -12.31 11.26 11.33
CA VAL A 77 -11.44 10.66 12.34
C VAL A 77 -10.04 11.26 12.29
N LEU A 78 -9.47 11.42 11.08
CA LEU A 78 -8.15 12.03 10.90
C LEU A 78 -8.15 13.51 11.31
N ALA A 79 -9.16 14.27 10.92
CA ALA A 79 -9.31 15.69 11.25
C ALA A 79 -9.40 15.91 12.76
N ARG A 80 -10.14 15.04 13.48
CA ARG A 80 -10.25 15.10 14.94
C ARG A 80 -8.90 14.94 15.65
N LEU A 81 -7.98 14.19 15.04
CA LEU A 81 -6.64 13.96 15.56
C LEU A 81 -5.59 14.92 14.97
N GLY A 82 -6.00 15.91 14.18
CA GLY A 82 -5.07 16.82 13.48
C GLY A 82 -4.18 16.13 12.45
N MET A 83 -4.54 14.93 11.99
CA MET A 83 -3.74 14.14 11.07
C MET A 83 -4.15 14.41 9.61
N LYS A 84 -3.17 14.70 8.75
CA LYS A 84 -3.41 14.85 7.30
C LYS A 84 -3.44 13.52 6.56
N ARG A 85 -2.82 12.48 7.13
CA ARG A 85 -2.66 11.16 6.53
C ARG A 85 -2.83 10.07 7.60
N PRO A 86 -3.37 8.91 7.24
CA PRO A 86 -3.45 7.78 8.16
C PRO A 86 -2.05 7.23 8.47
N GLU A 87 -1.85 6.82 9.72
CA GLU A 87 -0.65 6.14 10.20
C GLU A 87 -0.43 4.80 9.47
N VAL A 88 0.82 4.53 9.08
CA VAL A 88 1.17 3.33 8.31
C VAL A 88 1.16 2.10 9.22
N GLY A 89 0.46 1.04 8.79
CA GLY A 89 0.37 -0.22 9.52
C GLY A 89 -0.82 -0.31 10.48
N VAL A 90 -1.66 0.73 10.53
CA VAL A 90 -2.98 0.67 11.15
C VAL A 90 -4.02 0.37 10.07
N PHE A 91 -4.70 -0.77 10.19
CA PHE A 91 -5.70 -1.22 9.23
C PHE A 91 -7.10 -1.08 9.81
N ARG A 92 -8.02 -0.48 9.06
CA ARG A 92 -9.41 -0.34 9.44
C ARG A 92 -10.22 -1.54 8.95
N HIS A 93 -11.07 -2.10 9.81
CA HIS A 93 -12.03 -3.16 9.49
C HIS A 93 -13.44 -2.65 9.79
N ARG A 94 -14.09 -2.07 8.77
CA ARG A 94 -15.40 -1.43 8.92
C ARG A 94 -16.49 -2.41 9.39
N ARG A 95 -16.53 -3.63 8.83
CA ARG A 95 -17.56 -4.64 9.14
C ARG A 95 -17.53 -5.12 10.58
N SER A 96 -16.35 -5.10 11.21
CA SER A 96 -16.15 -5.58 12.57
C SER A 96 -15.90 -4.44 13.56
N SER A 97 -16.14 -3.19 13.13
CA SER A 97 -15.93 -1.97 13.91
C SER A 97 -14.61 -1.96 14.68
N MET A 98 -13.49 -2.30 14.02
CA MET A 98 -12.18 -2.38 14.66
C MET A 98 -11.02 -1.88 13.81
N TYR A 99 -9.99 -1.35 14.46
CA TYR A 99 -8.68 -1.13 13.89
C TYR A 99 -7.75 -2.28 14.30
N SER A 100 -6.92 -2.77 13.38
CA SER A 100 -5.91 -3.77 13.68
C SER A 100 -4.51 -3.25 13.38
N VAL A 101 -3.57 -3.51 14.29
CA VAL A 101 -2.15 -3.21 14.11
C VAL A 101 -1.37 -4.52 14.12
N SER A 102 -0.68 -4.82 13.02
CA SER A 102 0.29 -5.93 13.00
C SER A 102 1.61 -5.50 13.60
N TYR A 103 2.21 -6.34 14.44
CA TYR A 103 3.51 -6.13 15.04
C TYR A 103 4.30 -7.43 15.14
N VAL A 104 5.59 -7.34 15.44
CA VAL A 104 6.44 -8.51 15.69
C VAL A 104 6.83 -8.49 17.14
N GLU A 105 6.67 -9.62 17.81
CA GLU A 105 7.03 -9.81 19.20
C GLU A 105 7.72 -11.17 19.32
N ARG A 106 8.96 -11.16 19.83
CA ARG A 106 9.79 -12.38 19.96
C ARG A 106 9.87 -13.18 18.65
N GLY A 107 10.09 -12.48 17.53
CA GLY A 107 10.17 -13.08 16.18
C GLY A 107 8.84 -13.57 15.60
N ARG A 108 7.73 -13.52 16.35
CA ARG A 108 6.41 -13.94 15.87
C ARG A 108 5.57 -12.75 15.49
N ARG A 109 4.91 -12.83 14.32
CA ARG A 109 3.96 -11.82 13.89
C ARG A 109 2.68 -11.94 14.69
N ARG A 110 2.29 -10.85 15.35
CA ARG A 110 1.06 -10.72 16.13
C ARG A 110 0.21 -9.58 15.57
N SER A 111 -1.05 -9.57 15.95
CA SER A 111 -1.97 -8.47 15.65
C SER A 111 -2.71 -8.08 16.92
N ARG A 112 -2.86 -6.77 17.12
CA ARG A 112 -3.69 -6.22 18.19
C ARG A 112 -4.90 -5.52 17.57
N ALA A 113 -6.09 -5.81 18.10
CA ALA A 113 -7.34 -5.20 17.67
C ALA A 113 -7.78 -4.10 18.65
N PHE A 114 -8.38 -3.03 18.11
CA PHE A 114 -8.91 -1.87 18.81
C PHE A 114 -10.33 -1.64 18.31
N MET A 115 -11.33 -2.04 19.11
CA MET A 115 -12.74 -1.95 18.74
C MET A 115 -13.33 -0.58 19.08
N TRP A 116 -14.28 -0.09 18.27
CA TRP A 116 -15.07 1.13 18.52
C TRP A 116 -16.56 0.85 18.64
N THR A 117 -16.96 -0.37 19.02
CA THR A 117 -18.39 -0.69 19.24
C THR A 117 -18.98 0.01 20.46
N LYS A 118 -18.17 0.25 21.49
CA LYS A 118 -18.57 0.89 22.76
C LYS A 118 -17.96 2.29 22.97
N ARG A 119 -17.25 2.80 21.96
CA ARG A 119 -16.47 4.05 22.02
C ARG A 119 -16.50 4.73 20.67
N GLU A 120 -16.17 6.00 20.63
CA GLU A 120 -16.01 6.73 19.37
C GLU A 120 -14.91 6.13 18.49
N GLU A 121 -15.11 6.14 17.16
CA GLU A 121 -14.16 5.57 16.20
C GLU A 121 -12.78 6.25 16.28
N TRP A 122 -12.75 7.56 16.56
CA TRP A 122 -11.51 8.32 16.66
C TRP A 122 -10.66 7.92 17.87
N GLU A 123 -11.26 7.52 18.98
CA GLU A 123 -10.53 7.04 20.17
C GLU A 123 -9.85 5.70 19.89
N ALA A 124 -10.56 4.77 19.25
CA ALA A 124 -10.00 3.48 18.87
C ALA A 124 -8.84 3.65 17.88
N TYR A 125 -8.97 4.59 16.94
CA TYR A 125 -7.90 4.93 16.02
C TYR A 125 -6.69 5.56 16.75
N ALA A 126 -6.93 6.50 17.66
CA ALA A 126 -5.87 7.12 18.46
C ALA A 126 -5.10 6.08 19.29
N ALA A 127 -5.80 5.15 19.93
CA ALA A 127 -5.20 4.06 20.68
C ALA A 127 -4.36 3.14 19.79
N ALA A 128 -4.85 2.82 18.58
CA ALA A 128 -4.10 2.04 17.61
C ALA A 128 -2.83 2.75 17.13
N VAL A 129 -2.89 4.06 16.88
CA VAL A 129 -1.73 4.88 16.50
C VAL A 129 -0.71 4.95 17.62
N ALA A 130 -1.16 5.20 18.86
CA ALA A 130 -0.29 5.25 20.04
C ALA A 130 0.42 3.90 20.25
N PHE A 131 -0.32 2.79 20.16
CA PHE A 131 0.25 1.45 20.23
C PHE A 131 1.28 1.24 19.13
N ARG A 132 0.95 1.55 17.86
CA ARG A 132 1.86 1.39 16.72
C ARG A 132 3.16 2.16 16.94
N ARG A 133 3.09 3.42 17.38
CA ARG A 133 4.28 4.25 17.65
C ARG A 133 5.13 3.66 18.76
N LYS A 134 4.52 3.13 19.82
CA LYS A 134 5.23 2.41 20.88
C LYS A 134 5.93 1.16 20.36
N THR A 135 5.27 0.38 19.49
CA THR A 135 5.89 -0.83 18.92
C THR A 135 7.01 -0.53 17.93
N ILE A 136 6.97 0.61 17.23
CA ILE A 136 8.11 1.07 16.42
C ILE A 136 9.29 1.41 17.33
N ARG A 137 9.04 2.18 18.39
CA ARG A 137 10.11 2.64 19.29
C ARG A 137 10.77 1.51 20.09
N GLY A 138 10.02 0.48 20.47
CA GLY A 138 10.57 -0.71 21.15
C GLY A 138 11.23 -1.74 20.23
N MET A 139 11.36 -1.45 18.92
CA MET A 139 12.15 -2.22 17.95
C MET A 139 13.52 -1.57 17.65
N THR A 140 13.87 -0.49 18.37
CA THR A 140 15.22 0.07 18.47
C THR A 140 15.85 -0.45 19.75
#